data_AF-A0A3N1ZUB5-F1
#
_entry.id   AF-A0A3N1ZUB5-F1
#
_cell.length_a   1.000
_cell.length_b   1.000
_cell.length_c   1.000
_cell.angle_alpha   90.00
_cell.angle_beta   90.00
_cell.angle_gamma   90.00
#
_symmetry.space_group_name_H-M   'P 1'
#
loop_
_entity.id
_entity.type
_entity.pdbx_description
1 polymer ?
#
loop_
_entity_poly.entity_id
_entity_poly.type
_entity_poly.pdbx_seq_one_letter_code
_entity_poly.pdbx_strand_id
1 'polypeptide(L)'
;MTRTPRRRKPRPAHPADPRTLARQLARQQEVLHVLLAQRGEPLAVDALAERLGVSERTVERDLERLRAARLPLRGRGGTGGGVWLDVSRARQPLRLDDDQVMALVLALDFLDADLPERLVQTREQLRNLLDEPSLF
;
A
#
# COMPACT_ATOMS: atom_id res chain seq x y z
N MET A 1 -46.57 -25.24 6.53
CA MET A 1 -46.30 -23.82 6.79
C MET A 1 -44.83 -23.53 6.46
N THR A 2 -44.54 -23.05 5.26
CA THR A 2 -43.16 -22.83 4.76
C THR A 2 -42.83 -21.35 4.89
N ARG A 3 -41.85 -21.00 5.74
CA ARG A 3 -41.37 -19.62 5.90
C ARG A 3 -40.43 -19.27 4.74
N THR A 4 -40.89 -18.42 3.82
CA THR A 4 -40.06 -17.84 2.76
C THR A 4 -38.94 -17.00 3.36
N PRO A 5 -37.67 -17.14 2.94
CA PRO A 5 -36.58 -16.33 3.45
C PRO A 5 -36.73 -14.90 2.92
N ARG A 6 -36.71 -13.94 3.84
CA ARG A 6 -36.83 -12.51 3.54
C ARG A 6 -35.54 -12.05 2.85
N ARG A 7 -35.56 -11.87 1.52
CA ARG A 7 -34.47 -11.22 0.78
C ARG A 7 -34.22 -9.83 1.40
N ARG A 8 -33.07 -9.64 2.05
CA ARG A 8 -32.62 -8.29 2.44
C ARG A 8 -32.43 -7.49 1.16
N LYS A 9 -33.10 -6.34 1.04
CA LYS A 9 -32.81 -5.38 -0.02
C LYS A 9 -31.33 -4.98 0.08
N PRO A 10 -30.60 -4.86 -1.04
CA PRO A 10 -29.23 -4.36 -1.00
C PRO A 10 -29.26 -2.95 -0.39
N ARG A 11 -28.50 -2.76 0.69
CA ARG A 11 -28.30 -1.44 1.31
C ARG A 11 -27.67 -0.56 0.23
N PRO A 12 -28.22 0.63 -0.08
CA PRO A 12 -27.62 1.51 -1.07
C PRO A 12 -26.16 1.75 -0.67
N ALA A 13 -25.24 1.58 -1.63
CA ALA A 13 -23.84 1.91 -1.43
C ALA A 13 -23.78 3.41 -1.11
N HIS A 14 -23.55 3.74 0.16
CA HIS A 14 -23.26 5.12 0.52
C HIS A 14 -21.95 5.48 -0.21
N PRO A 15 -21.83 6.64 -0.89
CA PRO A 15 -20.53 7.12 -1.34
C PRO A 15 -19.61 7.04 -0.12
N ALA A 16 -18.51 6.29 -0.25
CA ALA A 16 -17.76 5.82 0.89
C ALA A 16 -17.41 6.99 1.80
N ASP A 17 -17.89 6.95 3.05
CA ASP A 17 -17.63 7.99 4.05
C ASP A 17 -16.12 8.31 4.04
N PRO A 18 -15.72 9.59 3.87
CA PRO A 18 -14.32 9.99 3.80
C PRO A 18 -13.47 9.44 4.94
N ARG A 19 -14.05 9.31 6.15
CA ARG A 19 -13.37 8.71 7.31
C ARG A 19 -13.14 7.22 7.15
N THR A 20 -14.06 6.53 6.48
CA THR A 20 -13.95 5.10 6.17
C THR A 20 -12.89 4.85 5.10
N LEU A 21 -12.80 5.71 4.08
CA LEU A 21 -11.72 5.68 3.09
C LEU A 21 -10.36 5.96 3.71
N ALA A 22 -10.25 7.00 4.54
CA ALA A 22 -9.00 7.36 5.23
C ALA A 22 -8.49 6.19 6.10
N ARG A 23 -9.35 5.58 6.93
CA ARG A 23 -8.97 4.41 7.75
C ARG A 23 -8.58 3.20 6.91
N GLN A 24 -9.24 3.00 5.78
CA GLN A 24 -8.89 1.93 4.86
C GLN A 24 -7.50 2.14 4.25
N LEU A 25 -7.22 3.35 3.75
CA LEU A 25 -5.94 3.69 3.15
C LEU A 25 -4.81 3.57 4.18
N ALA A 26 -5.01 4.11 5.38
CA ALA A 26 -4.04 3.98 6.48
C ALA A 26 -3.72 2.52 6.78
N ARG A 27 -4.73 1.65 6.84
CA ARG A 27 -4.51 0.21 7.05
C ARG A 27 -3.81 -0.46 5.87
N GLN A 28 -4.14 -0.07 4.64
CA GLN A 28 -3.47 -0.56 3.43
C GLN A 28 -2.00 -0.16 3.39
N GLN A 29 -1.66 1.07 3.79
CA GLN A 29 -0.28 1.53 3.94
C GLN A 29 0.45 0.72 5.01
N GLU A 30 -0.20 0.46 6.15
CA GLU A 30 0.42 -0.32 7.22
C GLU A 30 0.68 -1.78 6.81
N VAL A 31 -0.23 -2.41 6.07
CA VAL A 31 0.01 -3.72 5.45
C VAL A 31 1.29 -3.69 4.60
N LEU A 32 1.47 -2.66 3.76
CA LEU A 32 2.66 -2.54 2.93
C LEU A 32 3.93 -2.33 3.77
N HIS A 33 3.89 -1.49 4.80
CA HIS A 33 5.03 -1.29 5.71
C HIS A 33 5.46 -2.59 6.39
N VAL A 34 4.49 -3.35 6.92
CA VAL A 34 4.76 -4.64 7.56
C VAL A 34 5.42 -5.60 6.58
N LEU A 35 4.91 -5.70 5.34
CA LEU A 35 5.44 -6.59 4.32
C LEU A 35 6.82 -6.15 3.78
N LEU A 36 7.07 -4.84 3.66
CA LEU A 36 8.39 -4.30 3.30
C LEU A 36 9.45 -4.66 4.35
N ALA A 37 9.07 -4.63 5.64
CA ALA A 37 9.95 -5.02 6.73
C ALA A 37 10.33 -6.52 6.70
N GLN A 38 9.49 -7.38 6.09
CA GLN A 38 9.79 -8.82 5.93
C GLN A 38 10.84 -9.11 4.85
N ARG A 39 11.30 -8.10 4.10
CA ARG A 39 12.35 -8.24 3.07
C ARG A 39 12.05 -9.32 2.00
N GLY A 40 10.77 -9.56 1.71
CA GLY A 40 10.32 -10.55 0.73
C GLY A 40 9.98 -11.92 1.32
N GLU A 41 10.18 -12.12 2.62
CA GLU A 41 9.73 -13.34 3.31
C GLU A 41 8.20 -13.38 3.44
N PRO A 42 7.56 -14.56 3.27
CA PRO A 42 6.12 -14.73 3.41
C PRO A 42 5.67 -14.51 4.87
N LEU A 43 4.63 -13.71 5.05
CA LEU A 43 3.94 -13.53 6.33
C LEU A 43 2.51 -14.05 6.26
N ALA A 44 2.10 -14.82 7.27
CA ALA A 44 0.77 -15.39 7.34
C ALA A 44 -0.31 -14.30 7.58
N VAL A 45 -1.52 -14.54 7.09
CA VAL A 45 -2.62 -13.55 7.12
C VAL A 45 -3.14 -13.32 8.54
N ASP A 46 -3.16 -14.36 9.36
CA ASP A 46 -3.45 -14.30 10.80
C ASP A 46 -2.45 -13.43 11.55
N ALA A 47 -1.15 -13.57 11.27
CA ALA A 47 -0.11 -12.73 11.85
C ALA A 47 -0.24 -11.25 11.45
N LEU A 48 -0.64 -10.97 10.19
CA LEU A 48 -0.98 -9.62 9.75
C LEU A 48 -2.22 -9.08 10.49
N ALA A 49 -3.24 -9.92 10.65
CA ALA A 49 -4.49 -9.56 11.31
C ALA A 49 -4.25 -9.20 12.79
N GLU A 50 -3.46 -10.00 13.50
CA GLU A 50 -3.04 -9.75 14.88
C GLU A 50 -2.27 -8.43 15.01
N ARG A 51 -1.25 -8.22 14.17
CA ARG A 51 -0.45 -6.98 14.17
C ARG A 51 -1.27 -5.73 13.90
N LEU A 52 -2.25 -5.82 13.01
CA LEU A 52 -3.09 -4.69 12.60
C LEU A 52 -4.33 -4.51 13.49
N GLY A 53 -4.59 -5.43 14.43
CA GLY A 53 -5.77 -5.40 15.29
C GLY A 53 -7.10 -5.53 14.51
N VAL A 54 -7.11 -6.26 13.39
CA VAL A 54 -8.31 -6.45 12.54
C VAL A 54 -8.56 -7.92 12.27
N SER A 55 -9.72 -8.27 11.71
CA SER A 55 -10.00 -9.64 11.29
C SER A 55 -9.20 -10.04 10.05
N GLU A 56 -8.89 -11.33 9.90
CA GLU A 56 -8.28 -11.89 8.68
C GLU A 56 -9.06 -11.52 7.42
N ARG A 57 -10.40 -11.56 7.47
CA ARG A 57 -11.27 -11.13 6.35
C ARG A 57 -11.05 -9.67 5.95
N THR A 58 -10.70 -8.80 6.89
CA THR A 58 -10.35 -7.40 6.60
C THR A 58 -9.01 -7.32 5.88
N VAL A 59 -8.02 -8.08 6.36
CA VAL A 59 -6.69 -8.17 5.75
C VAL A 59 -6.80 -8.70 4.33
N GLU A 60 -7.50 -9.82 4.11
CA GLU A 60 -7.72 -10.40 2.77
C GLU A 60 -8.34 -9.39 1.80
N ARG A 61 -9.38 -8.67 2.23
CA ARG A 61 -10.03 -7.65 1.40
C ARG A 61 -9.08 -6.51 1.04
N ASP A 62 -8.22 -6.09 1.96
CA ASP A 62 -7.25 -5.03 1.69
C ASP A 62 -6.12 -5.53 0.79
N LEU A 63 -5.67 -6.78 0.96
CA LEU A 63 -4.71 -7.44 0.07
C LEU A 63 -5.25 -7.58 -1.36
N GLU A 64 -6.51 -7.97 -1.53
CA GLU A 64 -7.18 -8.00 -2.84
C GLU A 64 -7.17 -6.63 -3.51
N ARG A 65 -7.46 -5.57 -2.75
CA ARG A 65 -7.45 -4.19 -3.25
C ARG A 65 -6.04 -3.73 -3.62
N LEU A 66 -5.03 -4.06 -2.82
CA LEU A 66 -3.63 -3.75 -3.11
C LEU A 66 -3.17 -4.49 -4.38
N ARG A 67 -3.58 -5.76 -4.57
CA ARG A 67 -3.34 -6.51 -5.83
C ARG A 67 -4.04 -5.86 -7.02
N ALA A 68 -5.28 -5.40 -6.84
CA ALA A 68 -6.02 -4.68 -7.88
C ALA A 68 -5.34 -3.34 -8.25
N ALA A 69 -4.67 -2.69 -7.29
CA ALA A 69 -3.82 -1.52 -7.51
C ALA A 69 -2.46 -1.85 -8.17
N ARG A 70 -2.27 -3.10 -8.63
CA ARG A 70 -1.05 -3.59 -9.30
C ARG A 70 0.21 -3.54 -8.44
N LEU A 71 0.06 -3.51 -7.12
CA LEU A 71 1.21 -3.66 -6.22
C LEU A 71 1.74 -5.10 -6.32
N PRO A 72 3.07 -5.31 -6.24
CA PRO A 72 3.71 -6.61 -6.48
C PRO A 72 3.54 -7.56 -5.29
N LEU A 73 2.30 -7.80 -4.88
CA LEU A 73 1.95 -8.74 -3.82
C LEU A 73 1.83 -10.15 -4.39
N ARG A 74 2.56 -11.09 -3.80
CA ARG A 74 2.43 -12.53 -4.05
C ARG A 74 1.84 -13.22 -2.84
N GLY A 75 1.28 -14.41 -3.06
CA GLY A 75 0.72 -15.22 -1.98
C GLY A 75 0.83 -16.70 -2.29
N ARG A 76 0.95 -17.50 -1.23
CA ARG A 76 0.90 -18.96 -1.28
C ARG A 76 -0.11 -19.41 -0.22
N GLY A 77 -1.10 -20.21 -0.62
CA GLY A 77 -2.03 -20.84 0.32
C GLY A 77 -1.45 -22.10 0.97
N GLY A 78 -2.07 -22.57 2.05
CA GLY A 78 -1.70 -23.78 2.79
C GLY A 78 -0.82 -23.51 4.02
N THR A 79 -0.50 -24.59 4.74
CA THR A 79 0.35 -24.55 5.95
C THR A 79 1.75 -24.04 5.62
N GLY A 80 2.22 -23.00 6.30
CA GLY A 80 3.47 -22.30 5.96
C GLY A 80 3.35 -21.37 4.75
N GLY A 81 2.13 -21.15 4.25
CA GLY A 81 1.80 -20.13 3.27
C GLY A 81 1.79 -18.72 3.88
N GLY A 82 1.55 -17.73 3.03
CA GLY A 82 1.58 -16.34 3.44
C GLY A 82 1.61 -15.40 2.25
N VAL A 83 1.76 -14.12 2.55
CA VAL A 83 1.78 -13.02 1.60
C VAL A 83 3.08 -12.27 1.75
N TRP A 84 3.66 -11.87 0.64
CA TRP A 84 4.89 -11.07 0.61
C TRP A 84 4.84 -10.05 -0.52
N LEU A 85 5.64 -9.00 -0.38
CA LEU A 85 5.95 -8.10 -1.48
C LEU A 85 7.13 -8.67 -2.26
N ASP A 86 6.95 -8.87 -3.55
CA ASP A 86 8.01 -9.27 -4.47
C ASP A 86 8.89 -8.07 -4.82
N VAL A 87 9.72 -7.67 -3.85
CA VAL A 87 10.71 -6.58 -3.99
C VAL A 87 11.97 -7.03 -4.71
N SER A 88 12.07 -8.30 -5.11
CA SER A 88 13.21 -8.91 -5.82
C SER A 88 13.56 -8.22 -7.14
N ARG A 89 12.60 -7.53 -7.78
CA ARG A 89 12.83 -6.73 -9.00
C ARG A 89 13.18 -5.25 -8.75
N ALA A 90 13.00 -4.74 -7.54
CA ALA A 90 13.07 -3.29 -7.26
C ALA A 90 14.46 -2.79 -6.84
N ARG A 91 15.47 -3.67 -6.76
CA ARG A 91 16.85 -3.30 -6.39
C ARG A 91 17.78 -3.16 -7.59
N GLN A 92 17.27 -2.86 -8.77
CA GLN A 92 18.13 -2.16 -9.71
C GLN A 92 18.41 -0.77 -9.12
N PRO A 93 19.66 -0.28 -9.13
CA PRO A 93 19.91 1.12 -8.84
C PRO A 93 19.00 1.94 -9.75
N LEU A 94 18.04 2.64 -9.16
CA LEU A 94 17.12 3.47 -9.91
C LEU A 94 17.96 4.63 -10.45
N ARG A 95 18.34 4.53 -11.72
CA ARG A 95 18.98 5.61 -12.45
C ARG A 95 17.87 6.52 -12.93
N LEU A 96 17.76 7.67 -12.31
CA LEU A 96 16.90 8.76 -12.76
C LEU A 96 17.80 9.80 -13.42
N ASP A 97 17.40 10.28 -14.59
CA ASP A 97 17.97 11.49 -15.16
C ASP A 97 17.34 12.75 -14.53
N ASP A 98 17.94 13.91 -14.76
CA ASP A 98 17.53 15.17 -14.13
C ASP A 98 16.04 15.51 -14.40
N ASP A 99 15.56 15.23 -15.61
CA ASP A 99 14.17 15.43 -16.00
C ASP A 99 13.22 14.49 -15.24
N GLN A 100 13.62 13.23 -15.04
CA GLN A 100 12.87 12.25 -14.26
C GLN A 100 12.85 12.59 -12.77
N VAL A 101 13.95 13.10 -12.22
CA VAL A 101 13.99 13.59 -10.84
C VAL A 101 13.10 14.83 -10.69
N MET A 102 13.16 15.78 -11.63
CA MET A 102 12.29 16.95 -11.65
C MET A 102 10.81 16.58 -11.75
N ALA A 103 10.46 15.64 -12.62
CA ALA A 103 9.08 15.14 -12.76
C ALA A 103 8.56 14.53 -11.45
N LEU A 104 9.43 13.83 -10.71
CA LEU A 104 9.07 13.27 -9.41
C LEU A 104 8.87 14.36 -8.36
N VAL A 105 9.74 15.37 -8.29
CA VAL A 105 9.59 16.50 -7.36
C VAL A 105 8.28 17.26 -7.64
N LEU A 106 7.99 17.58 -8.89
CA LEU A 106 6.73 18.24 -9.29
C LEU A 106 5.50 17.39 -8.98
N ALA A 107 5.58 16.07 -9.19
CA ALA A 107 4.49 15.16 -8.84
C ALA A 107 4.24 15.13 -7.32
N LEU A 108 5.30 15.15 -6.50
CA LEU A 108 5.18 15.20 -5.05
C LEU A 108 4.59 16.54 -4.57
N ASP A 109 5.01 17.67 -5.15
CA ASP A 109 4.46 19.00 -4.86
C ASP A 109 2.99 19.15 -5.31
N PHE A 110 2.55 18.38 -6.31
CA PHE A 110 1.13 18.34 -6.70
C PHE A 110 0.27 17.48 -5.75
N LEU A 111 0.88 16.50 -5.07
CA LEU A 111 0.21 15.57 -4.15
C LEU A 111 0.07 16.12 -2.71
N ASP A 112 0.55 17.35 -2.45
CA ASP A 112 0.79 17.99 -1.15
C ASP A 112 -0.47 18.28 -0.29
N ALA A 113 -1.58 17.57 -0.48
CA ALA A 113 -2.79 17.78 0.32
C ALA A 113 -2.78 17.05 1.69
N ASP A 114 -1.93 16.04 1.93
CA ASP A 114 -1.79 15.37 3.25
C ASP A 114 -0.69 14.29 3.28
N LEU A 115 0.53 14.57 2.79
CA LEU A 115 1.56 13.53 2.69
C LEU A 115 2.21 13.20 4.05
N PRO A 116 2.45 11.91 4.36
CA PRO A 116 3.20 11.50 5.55
C PRO A 116 4.64 12.05 5.53
N GLU A 117 5.15 12.44 6.70
CA GLU A 117 6.42 13.15 6.93
C GLU A 117 7.65 12.52 6.25
N ARG A 118 7.64 11.19 6.08
CA ARG A 118 8.70 10.44 5.37
C ARG A 118 8.80 10.78 3.88
N LEU A 119 7.69 11.15 3.25
CA LEU A 119 7.66 11.59 1.85
C LEU A 119 8.11 13.05 1.70
N VAL A 120 7.86 13.89 2.71
CA VAL A 120 8.44 15.24 2.78
C VAL A 120 9.97 15.16 2.86
N GLN A 121 10.52 14.27 3.69
CA GLN A 121 11.98 14.05 3.74
C GLN A 121 12.54 13.51 2.43
N THR A 122 11.78 12.65 1.74
CA THR A 122 12.19 12.15 0.41
C THR A 122 12.18 13.27 -0.63
N ARG A 123 11.21 14.20 -0.58
CA ARG A 123 11.18 15.41 -1.42
C ARG A 123 12.44 16.25 -1.22
N GLU A 124 12.79 16.56 0.02
CA GLU A 124 13.98 17.38 0.30
C GLU A 124 15.28 16.67 -0.10
N GLN A 125 15.37 15.34 0.08
CA GLN A 125 16.51 14.57 -0.41
C GLN A 125 16.62 14.61 -1.94
N LEU A 126 15.50 14.54 -2.67
CA LEU A 126 15.50 14.65 -4.13
C LEU A 126 15.87 16.06 -4.60
N ARG A 127 15.40 17.12 -3.91
CA ARG A 127 15.81 18.51 -4.21
C ARG A 127 17.32 18.70 -4.03
N ASN A 128 17.88 18.22 -2.92
CA ASN A 128 19.32 18.33 -2.67
C ASN A 128 20.15 17.56 -3.70
N LEU A 129 19.64 16.46 -4.26
CA LEU A 129 20.29 15.74 -5.36
C LEU A 129 20.27 16.52 -6.68
N LEU A 130 19.27 17.38 -6.90
CA LEU A 130 19.19 18.28 -8.05
C LEU A 130 20.06 19.54 -7.88
N ASP A 131 20.28 19.97 -6.64
CA ASP A 131 21.04 21.18 -6.32
C ASP A 131 22.56 20.96 -6.26
N GLU A 132 23.04 19.70 -6.18
CA GLU A 132 24.45 19.37 -6.34
C GLU A 132 24.83 19.37 -7.83
N PRO A 133 25.64 20.32 -8.32
CA PRO A 133 26.12 20.29 -9.69
C PRO A 133 26.99 19.05 -9.81
N SER A 134 26.65 18.18 -10.76
CA SER A 134 27.39 16.97 -11.07
C SER A 134 28.89 17.27 -11.20
N LEU A 135 29.66 17.03 -10.14
CA LEU A 135 31.10 16.95 -10.23
C LEU A 135 31.40 15.59 -10.85
N PHE A 136 31.93 15.66 -12.07
CA PHE A 136 32.56 14.61 -12.85
C PHE A 136 33.21 13.50 -12.01
#